data_AF-A0A351JN95-F1
#
_entry.id   AF-A0A351JN95-F1
#
_cell.length_a   1.000
_cell.length_b   1.000
_cell.length_c   1.000
_cell.angle_alpha   90.00
_cell.angle_beta   90.00
_cell.angle_gamma   90.00
#
_symmetry.space_group_name_H-M   'P 1'
#
loop_
_entity.id
_entity.type
_entity.pdbx_description
1 polymer ?
#
loop_
_entity_poly.entity_id
_entity_poly.type
_entity_poly.pdbx_seq_one_letter_code
_entity_poly.pdbx_strand_id
1 'polypeptide(L)'
;MTDARQKLQELLRELFQFDCADLDFGIYRIMNHKRAEIERFVEKDLLDAVARELDQGALSSQAQAASQLAEAAQEVRGNLGADAISPEGDLSEQYRTTPLGQRYVELRGQAATYRARPGQETLVFNHLYAFFSRYYQDGDFISKRRYSRRERYAIPYNGEEVYLHWANKDQYYVKTGEHFTDYTFKAPGGVTVHFKLQAADVEQNNVKGEKRFFIPLTAKATWEESSREVVIPFEYRPLTEQESIPYGTRDQQEKIIAEALERIPAKFRKQVEVAGALTAERRKNAKGDSVSYLEHHLRQYTRRNTSDFFIHKDLRGFLERELDFYLKNEVLNLEELLAGDDQRA
;
A
#
# COMPACT_ATOMS: atom_id res chain seq x y z
N MET A 1 -2.98 -8.57 18.41
CA MET A 1 -3.82 -7.93 17.39
C MET A 1 -3.12 -6.65 16.99
N THR A 2 -2.72 -6.51 15.73
CA THR A 2 -1.97 -5.34 15.24
C THR A 2 -2.87 -4.11 15.24
N ASP A 3 -2.37 -3.01 15.80
CA ASP A 3 -3.00 -1.69 15.84
C ASP A 3 -3.36 -1.22 14.41
N ALA A 4 -4.53 -0.61 14.22
CA ALA A 4 -5.00 -0.12 12.91
C ALA A 4 -4.02 0.90 12.31
N ARG A 5 -3.42 1.72 13.18
CA ARG A 5 -2.33 2.62 12.81
C ARG A 5 -1.16 1.88 12.19
N GLN A 6 -0.66 0.83 12.86
CA GLN A 6 0.51 0.08 12.40
C GLN A 6 0.23 -0.58 11.04
N LYS A 7 -0.96 -1.16 10.85
CA LYS A 7 -1.37 -1.74 9.56
C LYS A 7 -1.38 -0.72 8.43
N LEU A 8 -1.89 0.49 8.69
CA LEU A 8 -1.88 1.56 7.71
C LEU A 8 -0.44 1.99 7.37
N GLN A 9 0.43 2.13 8.37
CA GLN A 9 1.83 2.51 8.15
C GLN A 9 2.59 1.46 7.32
N GLU A 10 2.38 0.17 7.61
CA GLU A 10 2.94 -0.94 6.83
C GLU A 10 2.45 -0.88 5.37
N LEU A 11 1.15 -0.67 5.14
CA LEU A 11 0.60 -0.49 3.80
C LEU A 11 1.23 0.71 3.09
N LEU A 12 1.32 1.87 3.73
CA LEU A 12 1.92 3.06 3.12
C LEU A 12 3.39 2.84 2.75
N ARG A 13 4.15 2.09 3.55
CA ARG A 13 5.53 1.69 3.22
C ARG A 13 5.58 0.81 1.97
N GLU A 14 4.63 -0.09 1.82
CA GLU A 14 4.47 -0.91 0.61
C GLU A 14 4.09 -0.05 -0.61
N LEU A 15 3.12 0.87 -0.48
CA LEU A 15 2.71 1.80 -1.55
C LEU A 15 3.89 2.63 -2.07
N PHE A 16 4.70 3.12 -1.14
CA PHE A 16 5.89 3.91 -1.47
C PHE A 16 7.12 3.03 -1.76
N GLN A 17 6.94 1.72 -1.88
CA GLN A 17 7.95 0.76 -2.32
C GLN A 17 9.24 0.84 -1.49
N PHE A 18 9.09 0.88 -0.16
CA PHE A 18 10.20 1.02 0.78
C PHE A 18 11.15 -0.19 0.74
N ASP A 19 10.63 -1.37 0.43
CA ASP A 19 11.36 -2.62 0.20
C ASP A 19 12.22 -2.57 -1.08
N CYS A 20 11.83 -1.73 -2.04
CA CYS A 20 12.53 -1.53 -3.32
C CYS A 20 13.70 -0.56 -3.22
N ALA A 21 14.22 -0.32 -2.00
CA ALA A 21 15.25 0.66 -1.76
C ALA A 21 16.53 0.41 -2.58
N ASP A 22 16.76 -0.82 -3.05
CA ASP A 22 17.93 -1.20 -3.85
C ASP A 22 17.85 -0.71 -5.29
N LEU A 23 16.70 -0.21 -5.74
CA LEU A 23 16.53 0.25 -7.11
C LEU A 23 16.93 1.71 -7.22
N ASP A 24 17.92 2.01 -8.07
CA ASP A 24 18.43 3.36 -8.32
C ASP A 24 18.24 3.79 -9.77
N PHE A 25 17.01 3.67 -10.27
CA PHE A 25 16.62 4.08 -11.62
C PHE A 25 15.17 4.56 -11.64
N GLY A 26 14.82 5.37 -12.64
CA GLY A 26 13.45 5.86 -12.83
C GLY A 26 12.87 6.53 -11.58
N ILE A 27 11.63 6.19 -11.25
CA ILE A 27 10.91 6.72 -10.08
C ILE A 27 11.56 6.31 -8.75
N TYR A 28 12.21 5.15 -8.68
CA TYR A 28 12.86 4.65 -7.46
C TYR A 28 13.97 5.56 -6.96
N ARG A 29 14.70 6.22 -7.88
CA ARG A 29 15.72 7.22 -7.49
C ARG A 29 15.10 8.39 -6.74
N ILE A 30 13.94 8.87 -7.20
CA ILE A 30 13.21 9.97 -6.57
C ILE A 30 12.67 9.52 -5.20
N MET A 31 12.08 8.33 -5.13
CA MET A 31 11.58 7.74 -3.89
C MET A 31 12.68 7.55 -2.85
N ASN A 32 13.86 7.08 -3.27
CA ASN A 32 15.02 6.93 -2.40
C ASN A 32 15.55 8.26 -1.90
N HIS A 33 15.64 9.27 -2.78
CA HIS A 33 16.07 10.60 -2.39
C HIS A 33 15.12 11.25 -1.38
N LYS A 34 13.81 11.07 -1.56
CA LYS A 34 12.75 11.61 -0.68
C LYS A 34 12.39 10.70 0.49
N ARG A 35 13.13 9.62 0.72
CA ARG A 35 12.77 8.58 1.69
C ARG A 35 12.54 9.14 3.10
N ALA A 36 13.41 10.04 3.57
CA ALA A 36 13.27 10.65 4.88
C ALA A 36 12.00 11.52 5.01
N GLU A 37 11.61 12.21 3.93
CA GLU A 37 10.40 13.03 3.89
C GLU A 37 9.15 12.14 3.92
N ILE A 38 9.16 11.05 3.15
CA ILE A 38 8.05 10.09 3.11
C ILE A 38 7.94 9.34 4.44
N GLU A 39 9.06 8.98 5.05
CA GLU A 39 9.08 8.32 6.36
C GLU A 39 8.46 9.21 7.43
N ARG A 40 8.86 10.50 7.48
CA ARG A 40 8.26 11.49 8.37
C ARG A 40 6.75 11.64 8.12
N PHE A 41 6.33 11.63 6.85
CA PHE A 41 4.91 11.70 6.50
C PHE A 41 4.12 10.52 7.08
N VAL A 42 4.61 9.30 6.92
CA VAL A 42 3.95 8.07 7.40
C VAL A 42 3.99 7.95 8.93
N GLU A 43 5.09 8.34 9.55
CA GLU A 43 5.28 8.20 11.00
C GLU A 43 4.63 9.30 11.82
N LYS A 44 4.48 10.50 11.23
CA LYS A 44 4.09 11.69 11.96
C LYS A 44 3.07 12.54 11.22
N ASP A 45 3.43 13.10 10.05
CA ASP A 45 2.64 14.20 9.46
C ASP A 45 1.18 13.78 9.15
N LEU A 46 0.96 12.54 8.67
CA LEU A 46 -0.38 11.99 8.44
C LEU A 46 -1.16 11.81 9.76
N LEU A 47 -0.52 11.32 10.81
CA LEU A 47 -1.16 11.08 12.10
C LEU A 47 -1.56 12.39 12.76
N ASP A 48 -0.66 13.38 12.72
CA ASP A 48 -0.91 14.72 13.22
C ASP A 48 -2.06 15.40 12.44
N ALA A 49 -2.15 15.15 11.12
CA ALA A 49 -3.26 15.64 10.31
C ALA A 49 -4.59 15.00 10.71
N VAL A 50 -4.65 13.67 10.86
CA VAL A 50 -5.87 12.96 11.29
C VAL A 50 -6.30 13.41 12.69
N ALA A 51 -5.36 13.51 13.63
CA ALA A 51 -5.64 13.99 14.97
C ALA A 51 -6.23 15.41 14.96
N ARG A 52 -5.66 16.32 14.16
CA ARG A 52 -6.15 17.69 14.02
C ARG A 52 -7.57 17.76 13.45
N GLU A 53 -7.86 17.01 12.40
CA GLU A 53 -9.19 16.97 11.79
C GLU A 53 -10.23 16.36 12.73
N LEU A 54 -9.87 15.30 13.46
CA LEU A 54 -10.72 14.71 14.48
C LEU A 54 -10.97 15.69 15.63
N ASP A 55 -9.97 16.44 16.07
CA ASP A 55 -10.15 17.44 17.12
C ASP A 55 -11.09 18.54 16.64
N GLN A 56 -10.91 19.08 15.44
CA GLN A 56 -11.81 20.12 14.91
C GLN A 56 -13.24 19.62 14.69
N GLY A 57 -13.40 18.45 14.08
CA GLY A 57 -14.70 17.86 13.77
C GLY A 57 -15.44 17.40 15.03
N ALA A 58 -14.80 16.58 15.87
CA ALA A 58 -15.39 16.04 17.08
C ALA A 58 -15.68 17.13 18.12
N LEU A 59 -14.80 18.13 18.29
CA LEU A 59 -15.09 19.25 19.18
C LEU A 59 -16.30 20.05 18.70
N SER A 60 -16.46 20.30 17.40
CA SER A 60 -17.63 21.06 16.91
C SER A 60 -18.94 20.28 17.10
N SER A 61 -18.97 18.99 16.74
CA SER A 61 -20.19 18.18 16.85
C SER A 61 -20.52 17.81 18.29
N GLN A 62 -19.50 17.53 19.12
CA GLN A 62 -19.69 17.26 20.54
C GLN A 62 -20.07 18.52 21.31
N ALA A 63 -19.47 19.68 21.00
CA ALA A 63 -19.87 20.95 21.63
C ALA A 63 -21.31 21.35 21.23
N GLN A 64 -21.69 21.14 19.98
CA GLN A 64 -23.05 21.42 19.51
C GLN A 64 -24.07 20.46 20.14
N ALA A 65 -23.77 19.16 20.20
CA ALA A 65 -24.61 18.17 20.88
C ALA A 65 -24.70 18.42 22.38
N ALA A 66 -23.59 18.79 23.04
CA ALA A 66 -23.58 19.15 24.46
C ALA A 66 -24.38 20.43 24.74
N SER A 67 -24.29 21.44 23.86
CA SER A 67 -25.08 22.67 23.96
C SER A 67 -26.58 22.37 23.81
N GLN A 68 -26.97 21.60 22.80
CA GLN A 68 -28.37 21.21 22.58
C GLN A 68 -28.91 20.36 23.73
N LEU A 69 -28.11 19.46 24.29
CA LEU A 69 -28.49 18.67 25.46
C LEU A 69 -28.63 19.55 26.71
N ALA A 70 -27.76 20.54 26.90
CA ALA A 70 -27.83 21.49 28.00
C ALA A 70 -29.05 22.40 27.90
N GLU A 71 -29.37 22.90 26.71
CA GLU A 71 -30.59 23.67 26.42
C GLU A 71 -31.84 22.82 26.69
N ALA A 72 -31.89 21.59 26.18
CA ALA A 72 -32.99 20.66 26.45
C ALA A 72 -33.13 20.33 27.95
N ALA A 73 -32.01 20.18 28.67
CA ALA A 73 -32.03 19.99 30.12
C ALA A 73 -32.60 21.22 30.85
N GLN A 74 -32.29 22.43 30.38
CA GLN A 74 -32.80 23.67 30.93
C GLN A 74 -34.30 23.85 30.64
N GLU A 75 -34.75 23.53 29.42
CA GLU A 75 -36.17 23.52 29.05
C GLU A 75 -36.98 22.53 29.91
N VAL A 76 -36.44 21.33 30.14
CA VAL A 76 -37.06 20.32 31.01
C VAL A 76 -37.13 20.82 32.46
N ARG A 77 -36.02 21.32 33.03
CA ARG A 77 -36.04 21.85 34.41
C ARG A 77 -36.94 23.07 34.59
N GLY A 78 -37.03 23.92 33.56
CA GLY A 78 -37.85 25.14 33.57
C GLY A 78 -39.35 24.86 33.46
N ASN A 79 -39.76 23.89 32.65
CA ASN A 79 -41.18 23.60 32.39
C ASN A 79 -41.75 22.43 33.21
N LEU A 80 -40.92 21.43 33.53
CA LEU A 80 -41.34 20.19 34.22
C LEU A 80 -40.88 20.14 35.69
N GLY A 81 -40.08 21.10 36.13
CA GLY A 81 -39.60 21.24 37.52
C GLY A 81 -38.13 20.89 37.70
N ALA A 82 -37.49 21.48 38.71
CA ALA A 82 -36.05 21.33 38.97
C ALA A 82 -35.64 19.88 39.22
N ASP A 83 -36.55 19.06 39.78
CA ASP A 83 -36.34 17.65 40.12
C ASP A 83 -36.60 16.69 38.95
N ALA A 84 -36.93 17.21 37.75
CA ALA A 84 -37.23 16.38 36.58
C ALA A 84 -36.01 15.62 36.04
N ILE A 85 -34.79 16.13 36.27
CA ILE A 85 -33.52 15.52 35.88
C ILE A 85 -32.66 15.32 37.13
N SER A 86 -32.19 14.09 37.37
CA SER A 86 -31.35 13.75 38.51
C SER A 86 -29.95 14.41 38.42
N PRO A 87 -29.18 14.47 39.53
CA PRO A 87 -27.78 14.93 39.51
C PRO A 87 -26.88 14.15 38.55
N GLU A 88 -27.22 12.89 38.28
CA GLU A 88 -26.53 11.99 37.35
C GLU A 88 -26.98 12.18 35.88
N GLY A 89 -27.96 13.06 35.64
CA GLY A 89 -28.49 13.37 34.31
C GLY A 89 -29.60 12.43 33.84
N ASP A 90 -30.21 11.65 34.72
CA ASP A 90 -31.32 10.76 34.37
C ASP A 90 -32.67 11.48 34.45
N LEU A 91 -33.49 11.31 33.41
CA LEU A 91 -34.86 11.84 33.39
C LEU A 91 -35.78 10.97 34.25
N SER A 92 -36.53 11.60 35.16
CA SER A 92 -37.52 10.92 36.01
C SER A 92 -38.60 10.22 35.17
N GLU A 93 -39.01 9.01 35.56
CA GLU A 93 -39.91 8.16 34.75
C GLU A 93 -41.25 8.82 34.43
N GLN A 94 -41.77 9.63 35.36
CA GLN A 94 -43.00 10.40 35.22
C GLN A 94 -42.99 11.40 34.04
N TYR A 95 -41.81 11.82 33.57
CA TYR A 95 -41.69 12.80 32.47
C TYR A 95 -41.25 12.18 31.14
N ARG A 96 -40.97 10.86 31.08
CA ARG A 96 -40.52 10.17 29.86
C ARG A 96 -41.56 10.19 28.73
N THR A 97 -42.84 10.34 29.05
CA THR A 97 -43.93 10.40 28.08
C THR A 97 -44.24 11.81 27.59
N THR A 98 -43.59 12.84 28.17
CA THR A 98 -43.78 14.23 27.73
C THR A 98 -42.94 14.54 26.48
N PRO A 99 -43.39 15.44 25.59
CA PRO A 99 -42.62 15.82 24.39
C PRO A 99 -41.21 16.33 24.72
N LEU A 100 -41.06 17.10 25.80
CA LEU A 100 -39.75 17.63 26.25
C LEU A 100 -38.85 16.53 26.83
N GLY A 101 -39.43 15.60 27.60
CA GLY A 101 -38.70 14.46 28.15
C GLY A 101 -38.20 13.50 27.05
N GLN A 102 -39.02 13.22 26.04
CA GLN A 102 -38.64 12.42 24.87
C GLN A 102 -37.49 13.06 24.11
N ARG A 103 -37.58 14.37 23.83
CA ARG A 103 -36.52 15.14 23.17
C ARG A 103 -35.20 15.09 23.95
N TYR A 104 -35.25 15.22 25.28
CA TYR A 104 -34.06 15.13 26.13
C TYR A 104 -33.41 13.74 26.09
N VAL A 105 -34.21 12.66 26.17
CA VAL A 105 -33.71 11.29 26.10
C VAL A 105 -33.09 10.99 24.73
N GLU A 106 -33.72 11.49 23.66
CA GLU A 106 -33.22 11.32 22.29
C GLU A 106 -31.88 12.05 22.07
N LEU A 107 -31.77 13.31 22.51
CA LEU A 107 -30.51 14.09 22.47
C LEU A 107 -29.42 13.46 23.35
N ARG A 108 -29.78 12.88 24.50
CA ARG A 108 -28.83 12.18 25.38
C ARG A 108 -28.33 10.88 24.75
N GLY A 109 -29.20 10.14 24.06
CA GLY A 109 -28.82 8.96 23.26
C GLY A 109 -27.88 9.34 22.11
N GLN A 110 -28.17 10.44 21.41
CA GLN A 110 -27.29 10.97 20.36
C GLN A 110 -25.92 11.39 20.91
N ALA A 111 -25.90 12.11 22.05
CA ALA A 111 -24.67 12.49 22.75
C ALA A 111 -23.84 11.27 23.19
N ALA A 112 -24.49 10.18 23.62
CA ALA A 112 -23.84 8.93 24.00
C ALA A 112 -23.33 8.11 22.80
N THR A 113 -23.89 8.34 21.60
CA THR A 113 -23.48 7.65 20.36
C THR A 113 -22.18 8.23 19.78
N TYR A 114 -21.79 9.45 20.18
CA TYR A 114 -20.49 10.01 19.83
C TYR A 114 -19.38 9.14 20.43
N ARG A 115 -18.72 8.37 19.56
CA ARG A 115 -17.58 7.53 19.95
C ARG A 115 -16.47 8.43 20.49
N ALA A 116 -15.86 7.99 21.59
CA ALA A 116 -14.64 8.62 22.09
C ALA A 116 -13.58 8.68 20.98
N ARG A 117 -12.80 9.76 20.96
CA ARG A 117 -11.73 10.07 19.99
C ARG A 117 -10.90 8.84 19.55
N PRO A 118 -10.42 7.94 20.45
CA PRO A 118 -9.65 6.77 20.02
C PRO A 118 -10.41 5.80 19.10
N GLY A 119 -11.72 5.69 19.28
CA GLY A 119 -12.58 4.84 18.45
C GLY A 119 -12.84 5.43 17.06
N GLN A 120 -12.87 6.76 16.94
CA GLN A 120 -13.00 7.45 15.65
C GLN A 120 -11.69 7.39 14.86
N GLU A 121 -10.55 7.60 15.53
CA GLU A 121 -9.22 7.48 14.93
C GLU A 121 -8.98 6.09 14.34
N THR A 122 -9.27 5.04 15.12
CA THR A 122 -9.16 3.65 14.67
C THR A 122 -10.03 3.39 13.43
N LEU A 123 -11.25 3.94 13.38
CA LEU A 123 -12.15 3.80 12.24
C LEU A 123 -11.59 4.48 10.98
N VAL A 124 -11.07 5.71 11.11
CA VAL A 124 -10.44 6.44 10.00
C VAL A 124 -9.27 5.64 9.43
N PHE A 125 -8.36 5.14 10.28
CA PHE A 125 -7.22 4.35 9.80
C PHE A 125 -7.64 3.07 9.08
N ASN A 126 -8.68 2.38 9.56
CA ASN A 126 -9.21 1.20 8.89
C ASN A 126 -9.80 1.53 7.52
N HIS A 127 -10.52 2.65 7.37
CA HIS A 127 -11.03 3.08 6.06
C HIS A 127 -9.93 3.49 5.10
N LEU A 128 -8.91 4.23 5.56
CA LEU A 128 -7.75 4.57 4.74
C LEU A 128 -7.04 3.30 4.25
N TYR A 129 -6.82 2.34 5.15
CA TYR A 129 -6.23 1.05 4.79
C TYR A 129 -7.07 0.32 3.75
N ALA A 130 -8.37 0.18 3.98
CA ALA A 130 -9.29 -0.53 3.09
C ALA A 130 -9.37 0.14 1.71
N PHE A 131 -9.36 1.48 1.66
CA PHE A 131 -9.35 2.22 0.42
C PHE A 131 -8.08 1.97 -0.40
N PHE A 132 -6.90 2.26 0.15
CA PHE A 132 -5.66 2.15 -0.61
C PHE A 132 -5.33 0.69 -0.99
N SER A 133 -5.50 -0.26 -0.07
CA SER A 133 -5.26 -1.69 -0.36
C SER A 133 -6.22 -2.25 -1.41
N ARG A 134 -7.42 -1.69 -1.55
CA ARG A 134 -8.36 -2.09 -2.60
C ARG A 134 -7.84 -1.73 -3.98
N TYR A 135 -7.22 -0.57 -4.17
CA TYR A 135 -6.84 -0.09 -5.49
C TYR A 135 -5.36 -0.30 -5.83
N TYR A 136 -4.51 -0.55 -4.84
CA TYR A 136 -3.10 -0.83 -5.07
C TYR A 136 -2.84 -2.29 -5.40
N GLN A 137 -1.96 -2.52 -6.37
CA GLN A 137 -1.43 -3.85 -6.70
C GLN A 137 -0.04 -3.70 -7.34
N ASP A 138 0.96 -4.38 -6.78
CA ASP A 138 2.29 -4.58 -7.37
C ASP A 138 3.00 -3.29 -7.87
N GLY A 139 2.80 -2.17 -7.16
CA GLY A 139 3.39 -0.88 -7.52
C GLY A 139 2.48 0.07 -8.30
N ASP A 140 1.32 -0.44 -8.76
CA ASP A 140 0.37 0.31 -9.57
C ASP A 140 -0.97 0.52 -8.85
N PHE A 141 -1.64 1.62 -9.15
CA PHE A 141 -3.05 1.80 -8.82
C PHE A 141 -3.90 1.31 -9.97
N ILE A 142 -4.74 0.32 -9.73
CA ILE A 142 -5.59 -0.30 -10.76
C ILE A 142 -7.06 0.00 -10.51
N SER A 143 -7.80 0.26 -11.58
CA SER A 143 -9.25 0.28 -11.49
C SER A 143 -9.76 -1.14 -11.26
N LYS A 144 -10.41 -1.41 -10.13
CA LYS A 144 -11.08 -2.69 -9.89
C LYS A 144 -12.53 -2.63 -10.37
N ARG A 145 -13.04 -3.78 -10.82
CA ARG A 145 -14.47 -3.95 -11.10
C ARG A 145 -15.25 -3.64 -9.83
N ARG A 146 -16.19 -2.70 -9.92
CA ARG A 146 -17.09 -2.35 -8.81
C ARG A 146 -18.15 -3.44 -8.69
N TYR A 147 -17.95 -4.40 -7.78
CA TYR A 147 -19.00 -5.35 -7.41
C TYR A 147 -19.99 -4.62 -6.48
N SER A 148 -21.21 -4.41 -6.97
CA SER A 148 -22.36 -3.93 -6.20
C SER A 148 -23.52 -4.90 -6.43
N ARG A 149 -24.36 -5.13 -5.40
CA ARG A 149 -25.57 -5.96 -5.48
C ARG A 149 -26.59 -5.49 -6.53
N ARG A 150 -26.48 -4.25 -7.04
CA ARG A 150 -27.42 -3.66 -8.01
C ARG A 150 -26.79 -3.16 -9.32
N GLU A 151 -25.45 -2.96 -9.36
CA GLU A 151 -24.62 -2.49 -10.50
C GLU A 151 -24.81 -1.00 -10.94
N ARG A 152 -23.85 -0.26 -11.54
CA ARG A 152 -22.48 -0.52 -12.07
C ARG A 152 -21.73 0.81 -12.24
N TYR A 153 -20.40 0.73 -12.40
CA TYR A 153 -19.52 1.76 -12.97
C TYR A 153 -20.23 2.69 -13.98
N ALA A 154 -20.28 4.00 -13.70
CA ALA A 154 -20.86 4.99 -14.59
C ALA A 154 -19.80 5.42 -15.62
N ILE A 155 -20.01 5.01 -16.87
CA ILE A 155 -19.26 5.51 -18.00
C ILE A 155 -20.07 6.67 -18.57
N PRO A 156 -19.51 7.89 -18.65
CA PRO A 156 -20.17 8.97 -19.36
C PRO A 156 -20.41 8.52 -20.81
N TYR A 157 -21.69 8.41 -21.16
CA TYR A 157 -22.17 7.86 -22.42
C TYR A 157 -23.13 8.88 -23.05
N ASN A 158 -22.85 9.24 -24.29
CA ASN A 158 -23.52 10.29 -25.06
C ASN A 158 -24.59 9.74 -26.03
N GLY A 159 -24.97 8.47 -25.93
CA GLY A 159 -26.01 7.86 -26.77
C GLY A 159 -25.53 7.12 -28.02
N GLU A 160 -24.23 6.83 -28.15
CA GLU A 160 -23.64 6.07 -29.26
C GLU A 160 -24.03 4.59 -29.26
N GLU A 161 -24.47 3.98 -30.38
CA GLU A 161 -24.90 2.57 -30.43
C GLU A 161 -23.91 1.56 -29.79
N VAL A 162 -22.60 1.83 -29.82
CA VAL A 162 -21.56 1.04 -29.17
C VAL A 162 -20.55 1.95 -28.47
N TYR A 163 -20.31 1.71 -27.18
CA TYR A 163 -19.24 2.37 -26.42
C TYR A 163 -18.26 1.34 -25.85
N LEU A 164 -17.01 1.37 -26.33
CA LEU A 164 -15.93 0.52 -25.81
C LEU A 164 -15.14 1.26 -24.74
N HIS A 165 -14.97 0.62 -23.58
CA HIS A 165 -14.24 1.19 -22.45
C HIS A 165 -13.09 0.28 -22.02
N TRP A 166 -11.88 0.84 -22.03
CA TRP A 166 -10.71 0.21 -21.45
C TRP A 166 -10.49 0.71 -20.02
N ALA A 167 -10.39 -0.22 -19.08
CA ALA A 167 -10.08 0.05 -17.68
C ALA A 167 -8.83 0.94 -17.51
N ASN A 168 -7.84 0.75 -18.40
CA ASN A 168 -6.54 1.42 -18.34
C ASN A 168 -6.42 2.60 -19.32
N LYS A 169 -7.53 3.14 -19.85
CA LYS A 169 -7.52 4.19 -20.91
C LYS A 169 -6.71 5.45 -20.56
N ASP A 170 -6.61 5.77 -19.27
CA ASP A 170 -5.91 6.95 -18.74
C ASP A 170 -4.55 6.62 -18.15
N GLN A 171 -4.00 5.46 -18.49
CA GLN A 171 -2.70 4.98 -18.06
C GLN A 171 -1.78 4.79 -19.27
N TYR A 172 -0.51 5.13 -19.11
CA TYR A 172 0.55 4.70 -20.00
C TYR A 172 1.07 3.35 -19.53
N TYR A 173 1.07 2.36 -20.41
CA TYR A 173 1.77 1.11 -20.17
C TYR A 173 3.22 1.27 -20.62
N VAL A 174 4.14 1.14 -19.69
CA VAL A 174 5.57 1.05 -19.98
C VAL A 174 6.01 -0.35 -19.61
N LYS A 175 6.25 -1.18 -20.62
CA LYS A 175 7.03 -2.39 -20.45
C LYS A 175 8.49 -1.95 -20.31
N THR A 176 9.11 -2.22 -19.17
CA THR A 176 10.58 -2.17 -19.14
C THR A 176 10.99 -3.32 -20.04
N GLY A 177 11.42 -2.98 -21.26
CA GLY A 177 11.74 -3.98 -22.27
C GLY A 177 12.69 -5.01 -21.68
N GLU A 178 12.64 -6.24 -22.20
CA GLU A 178 13.62 -7.27 -21.93
C GLU A 178 14.96 -6.82 -22.53
N HIS A 179 15.58 -5.83 -21.91
CA HIS A 179 16.90 -5.35 -22.27
C HIS A 179 17.88 -6.37 -21.71
N PHE A 180 18.02 -7.47 -22.46
CA PHE A 180 19.04 -8.50 -22.34
C PHE A 180 20.44 -7.91 -22.56
N THR A 181 20.79 -6.98 -21.69
CA THR A 181 22.00 -6.18 -21.73
C THR A 181 22.86 -6.58 -20.57
N ASP A 182 24.16 -6.76 -20.84
CA ASP A 182 25.13 -7.04 -19.80
C ASP A 182 25.10 -5.93 -18.75
N TYR A 183 25.11 -6.31 -17.48
CA TYR A 183 25.10 -5.39 -16.37
C TYR A 183 26.46 -5.41 -15.68
N THR A 184 27.06 -4.24 -15.49
CA THR A 184 28.40 -4.12 -14.90
C THR A 184 28.38 -3.15 -13.73
N PHE A 185 29.05 -3.52 -12.64
CA PHE A 185 29.25 -2.65 -11.47
C PHE A 185 30.64 -2.82 -10.88
N LYS A 186 31.07 -1.82 -10.10
CA LYS A 186 32.32 -1.86 -9.35
C LYS A 186 32.03 -2.16 -7.89
N ALA A 187 32.64 -3.23 -7.38
CA ALA A 187 32.62 -3.60 -5.98
C ALA A 187 33.85 -3.01 -5.24
N PRO A 188 33.86 -3.02 -3.89
CA PRO A 188 35.04 -2.63 -3.11
C PRO A 188 36.28 -3.43 -3.51
N GLY A 189 37.47 -2.87 -3.28
CA GLY A 189 38.74 -3.50 -3.67
C GLY A 189 39.09 -3.36 -5.15
N GLY A 190 38.30 -2.60 -5.93
CA GLY A 190 38.55 -2.39 -7.36
C GLY A 190 38.11 -3.56 -8.25
N VAL A 191 37.38 -4.52 -7.69
CA VAL A 191 36.80 -5.66 -8.40
C VAL A 191 35.64 -5.17 -9.28
N THR A 192 35.68 -5.47 -10.57
CA THR A 192 34.56 -5.20 -11.48
C THR A 192 33.76 -6.48 -11.69
N VAL A 193 32.44 -6.40 -11.60
CA VAL A 193 31.55 -7.56 -11.70
C VAL A 193 30.62 -7.38 -12.89
N HIS A 194 30.56 -8.40 -13.75
CA HIS A 194 29.73 -8.46 -14.93
C HIS A 194 28.67 -9.54 -14.79
N PHE A 195 27.40 -9.17 -14.92
CA PHE A 195 26.32 -10.10 -15.18
C PHE A 195 26.13 -10.20 -16.68
N LYS A 196 26.35 -11.38 -17.24
CA LYS A 196 26.27 -11.63 -18.68
C LYS A 196 25.13 -12.57 -19.00
N LEU A 197 24.23 -12.18 -19.88
CA LEU A 197 23.14 -13.05 -20.28
C LEU A 197 23.62 -13.99 -21.40
N GLN A 198 23.66 -15.30 -21.13
CA GLN A 198 24.10 -16.32 -22.10
C GLN A 198 22.96 -16.84 -22.96
N ALA A 199 21.75 -16.96 -22.39
CA ALA A 199 20.58 -17.42 -23.10
C ALA A 199 19.35 -16.67 -22.60
N ALA A 200 18.49 -16.29 -23.55
CA ALA A 200 17.18 -15.72 -23.28
C ALA A 200 16.14 -16.51 -24.08
N ASP A 201 15.22 -17.15 -23.37
CA ASP A 201 13.99 -17.66 -23.93
C ASP A 201 13.03 -16.48 -24.07
N VAL A 202 12.75 -16.06 -25.30
CA VAL A 202 11.90 -14.89 -25.61
C VAL A 202 10.66 -15.37 -26.34
N GLU A 203 9.49 -14.97 -25.84
CA GLU A 203 8.24 -15.23 -26.54
C GLU A 203 8.14 -14.43 -27.83
N GLN A 204 7.84 -15.13 -28.92
CA GLN A 204 7.44 -14.50 -30.17
C GLN A 204 5.92 -14.36 -30.19
N ASN A 205 5.43 -13.19 -30.60
CA ASN A 205 4.02 -12.90 -30.92
C ASN A 205 3.02 -12.78 -29.74
N ASN A 206 3.41 -12.19 -28.60
CA ASN A 206 2.47 -11.81 -27.52
C ASN A 206 1.61 -12.98 -26.95
N VAL A 207 2.01 -14.22 -27.21
CA VAL A 207 1.37 -15.42 -26.64
C VAL A 207 1.89 -15.57 -25.23
N LYS A 208 1.00 -15.42 -24.24
CA LYS A 208 1.34 -15.61 -22.82
C LYS A 208 1.79 -17.05 -22.58
N GLY A 209 3.09 -17.26 -22.41
CA GLY A 209 3.66 -18.56 -22.01
C GLY A 209 4.08 -18.56 -20.54
N GLU A 210 5.01 -19.46 -20.22
CA GLU A 210 5.41 -19.74 -18.84
C GLU A 210 6.20 -18.58 -18.21
N LYS A 211 6.04 -18.40 -16.90
CA LYS A 211 6.74 -17.35 -16.16
C LYS A 211 8.25 -17.61 -16.19
N ARG A 212 9.02 -16.61 -16.63
CA ARG A 212 10.48 -16.67 -16.75
C ARG A 212 11.17 -15.99 -15.58
N PHE A 213 12.40 -16.42 -15.32
CA PHE A 213 13.22 -15.93 -14.24
C PHE A 213 14.65 -15.70 -14.73
N PHE A 214 15.32 -14.76 -14.08
CA PHE A 214 16.76 -14.57 -14.23
C PHE A 214 17.47 -15.57 -13.31
N ILE A 215 18.15 -16.55 -13.91
CA ILE A 215 18.80 -17.66 -13.21
C ILE A 215 20.32 -17.46 -13.31
N PRO A 216 21.01 -17.14 -12.19
CA PRO A 216 22.46 -17.06 -12.17
C PRO A 216 23.09 -18.44 -12.31
N LEU A 217 23.97 -18.62 -13.29
CA LEU A 217 24.76 -19.84 -13.47
C LEU A 217 25.97 -19.80 -12.53
N THR A 218 25.72 -19.97 -11.24
CA THR A 218 26.73 -19.87 -10.18
C THR A 218 27.95 -20.78 -10.46
N ALA A 219 27.72 -22.01 -10.92
CA ALA A 219 28.76 -22.97 -11.31
C ALA A 219 29.59 -22.54 -12.54
N LYS A 220 29.13 -21.59 -13.36
CA LYS A 220 29.87 -21.02 -14.50
C LYS A 220 30.49 -19.65 -14.23
N ALA A 221 30.29 -19.05 -13.04
CA ALA A 221 30.94 -17.78 -12.71
C ALA A 221 32.48 -17.87 -12.74
N THR A 222 33.17 -16.89 -13.32
CA THR A 222 34.64 -16.89 -13.46
C THR A 222 35.26 -15.66 -12.84
N TRP A 223 36.53 -15.78 -12.46
CA TRP A 223 37.36 -14.68 -11.98
C TRP A 223 38.57 -14.55 -12.91
N GLU A 224 38.77 -13.35 -13.45
CA GLU A 224 39.94 -12.98 -14.25
C GLU A 224 40.84 -12.09 -13.40
N GLU A 225 41.98 -12.64 -12.97
CA GLU A 225 42.89 -11.97 -12.04
C GLU A 225 43.62 -10.78 -12.69
N SER A 226 43.87 -10.85 -14.00
CA SER A 226 44.63 -9.83 -14.72
C SER A 226 43.87 -8.50 -14.86
N SER A 227 42.57 -8.55 -15.16
CA SER A 227 41.70 -7.37 -15.26
C SER A 227 40.93 -7.07 -13.96
N ARG A 228 41.02 -7.95 -12.96
CA ARG A 228 40.24 -7.93 -11.73
C ARG A 228 38.72 -7.96 -11.99
N GLU A 229 38.31 -8.85 -12.87
CA GLU A 229 36.91 -8.96 -13.33
C GLU A 229 36.26 -10.29 -12.92
N VAL A 230 35.08 -10.20 -12.32
CA VAL A 230 34.20 -11.36 -12.05
C VAL A 230 33.12 -11.39 -13.12
N VAL A 231 32.93 -12.53 -13.77
CA VAL A 231 31.83 -12.74 -14.72
C VAL A 231 30.86 -13.75 -14.14
N ILE A 232 29.60 -13.37 -13.99
CA ILE A 232 28.51 -14.24 -13.54
C ILE A 232 27.52 -14.37 -14.72
N PRO A 233 27.47 -15.56 -15.36
CA PRO A 233 26.52 -15.78 -16.43
C PRO A 233 25.09 -15.95 -15.91
N PHE A 234 24.11 -15.54 -16.72
CA PHE A 234 22.68 -15.66 -16.46
C PHE A 234 21.96 -16.33 -17.62
N GLU A 235 20.88 -17.03 -17.31
CA GLU A 235 19.86 -17.45 -18.26
C GLU A 235 18.53 -16.77 -17.90
N TYR A 236 17.76 -16.38 -18.91
CA TYR A 236 16.38 -15.94 -18.74
C TYR A 236 15.45 -16.99 -19.33
N ARG A 237 14.88 -17.84 -18.47
CA ARG A 237 14.07 -19.00 -18.88
C ARG A 237 13.04 -19.42 -17.81
N PRO A 238 12.06 -20.26 -18.15
CA PRO A 238 11.22 -20.92 -17.14
C PRO A 238 12.05 -21.82 -16.21
N LEU A 239 11.51 -22.07 -15.02
CA LEU A 239 12.08 -23.04 -14.09
C LEU A 239 11.82 -24.45 -14.58
N THR A 240 12.81 -25.33 -14.44
CA THR A 240 12.59 -26.77 -14.62
C THR A 240 11.75 -27.34 -13.48
N GLU A 241 11.15 -28.52 -13.66
CA GLU A 241 10.37 -29.18 -12.60
C GLU A 241 11.17 -29.36 -11.31
N GLN A 242 12.46 -29.67 -11.42
CA GLN A 242 13.37 -29.85 -10.28
C GLN A 242 13.64 -28.54 -9.54
N GLU A 243 13.75 -27.41 -10.26
CA GLU A 243 13.95 -26.08 -9.68
C GLU A 243 12.64 -25.50 -9.10
N SER A 244 11.49 -25.86 -9.66
CA SER A 244 10.18 -25.40 -9.20
C SER A 244 9.84 -25.91 -7.79
N ILE A 245 10.32 -27.11 -7.42
CA ILE A 245 10.10 -27.71 -6.10
C ILE A 245 10.65 -26.83 -4.95
N PRO A 246 11.96 -26.49 -4.91
CA PRO A 246 12.51 -25.66 -3.83
C PRO A 246 12.02 -24.21 -3.88
N TYR A 247 11.74 -23.65 -5.07
CA TYR A 247 11.31 -22.26 -5.20
C TYR A 247 9.81 -22.06 -4.97
N GLY A 248 8.99 -23.11 -5.05
CA GLY A 248 7.55 -23.04 -4.86
C GLY A 248 6.86 -22.08 -5.84
N THR A 249 5.73 -21.49 -5.44
CA THR A 249 4.85 -20.69 -6.33
C THR A 249 4.86 -19.18 -6.07
N ARG A 250 5.39 -18.74 -4.91
CA ARG A 250 5.48 -17.33 -4.52
C ARG A 250 6.92 -16.91 -4.34
N ASP A 251 7.22 -15.67 -4.72
CA ASP A 251 8.52 -15.01 -4.56
C ASP A 251 9.70 -15.82 -5.13
N GLN A 252 9.45 -16.56 -6.20
CA GLN A 252 10.42 -17.47 -6.83
C GLN A 252 11.73 -16.76 -7.20
N GLN A 253 11.65 -15.54 -7.75
CA GLN A 253 12.85 -14.76 -8.10
C GLN A 253 13.69 -14.38 -6.87
N GLU A 254 13.07 -14.02 -5.74
CA GLU A 254 13.80 -13.70 -4.50
C GLU A 254 14.47 -14.94 -3.92
N LYS A 255 13.85 -16.12 -4.04
CA LYS A 255 14.49 -17.38 -3.61
C LYS A 255 15.69 -17.75 -4.47
N ILE A 256 15.62 -17.53 -5.78
CA ILE A 256 16.75 -17.70 -6.70
C ILE A 256 17.88 -16.74 -6.32
N ILE A 257 17.56 -15.49 -5.99
CA ILE A 257 18.54 -14.50 -5.52
C ILE A 257 19.16 -14.96 -4.20
N ALA A 258 18.36 -15.41 -3.22
CA ALA A 258 18.85 -15.90 -1.94
C ALA A 258 19.84 -17.06 -2.10
N GLU A 259 19.53 -18.03 -2.97
CA GLU A 259 20.44 -19.14 -3.26
C GLU A 259 21.74 -18.64 -3.94
N ALA A 260 21.63 -17.68 -4.86
CA ALA A 260 22.78 -17.10 -5.54
C ALA A 260 23.70 -16.34 -4.57
N LEU A 261 23.14 -15.67 -3.57
CA LEU A 261 23.90 -14.97 -2.52
C LEU A 261 24.72 -15.93 -1.65
N GLU A 262 24.30 -17.18 -1.51
CA GLU A 262 25.09 -18.20 -0.83
C GLU A 262 26.13 -18.83 -1.77
N ARG A 263 25.70 -19.25 -2.97
CA ARG A 263 26.52 -20.06 -3.88
C ARG A 263 27.62 -19.28 -4.58
N ILE A 264 27.36 -18.02 -4.99
CA ILE A 264 28.35 -17.23 -5.72
C ILE A 264 29.56 -16.90 -4.82
N PRO A 265 29.40 -16.34 -3.60
CA PRO A 265 30.54 -16.15 -2.71
C PRO A 265 31.20 -17.47 -2.30
N ALA A 266 30.42 -18.53 -2.11
CA ALA A 266 30.97 -19.84 -1.77
C ALA A 266 31.93 -20.39 -2.84
N LYS A 267 31.65 -20.12 -4.12
CA LYS A 267 32.52 -20.50 -5.24
C LYS A 267 33.87 -19.79 -5.21
N PHE A 268 33.89 -18.52 -4.80
CA PHE A 268 35.11 -17.70 -4.73
C PHE A 268 35.77 -17.74 -3.35
N ARG A 269 35.46 -18.72 -2.48
CA ARG A 269 36.06 -18.84 -1.13
C ARG A 269 37.59 -18.83 -1.11
N LYS A 270 38.24 -19.34 -2.16
CA LYS A 270 39.71 -19.32 -2.28
C LYS A 270 40.26 -17.94 -2.65
N GLN A 271 39.46 -17.13 -3.34
CA GLN A 271 39.77 -15.76 -3.75
C GLN A 271 39.12 -14.79 -2.75
N VAL A 272 39.77 -14.63 -1.59
CA VAL A 272 39.24 -13.84 -0.46
C VAL A 272 38.88 -12.40 -0.87
N GLU A 273 39.65 -11.79 -1.77
CA GLU A 273 39.37 -10.45 -2.32
C GLU A 273 38.00 -10.41 -3.03
N VAL A 274 37.72 -11.38 -3.89
CA VAL A 274 36.46 -11.47 -4.64
C VAL A 274 35.29 -11.76 -3.70
N ALA A 275 35.43 -12.77 -2.84
CA ALA A 275 34.38 -13.14 -1.90
C ALA A 275 34.06 -11.99 -0.93
N GLY A 276 35.08 -11.26 -0.47
CA GLY A 276 34.92 -10.07 0.36
C GLY A 276 34.28 -8.90 -0.39
N ALA A 277 34.69 -8.63 -1.64
CA ALA A 277 34.11 -7.56 -2.46
C ALA A 277 32.61 -7.79 -2.74
N LEU A 278 32.21 -9.03 -2.99
CA LEU A 278 30.81 -9.39 -3.26
C LEU A 278 29.93 -9.32 -1.99
N THR A 279 30.47 -9.72 -0.84
CA THR A 279 29.73 -9.78 0.43
C THR A 279 29.83 -8.51 1.28
N ALA A 280 30.70 -7.57 0.90
CA ALA A 280 30.85 -6.29 1.59
C ALA A 280 29.51 -5.57 1.75
N GLU A 281 29.29 -4.96 2.91
CA GLU A 281 28.11 -4.13 3.18
C GLU A 281 28.12 -2.94 2.22
N ARG A 282 27.08 -2.82 1.40
CA ARG A 282 26.84 -1.64 0.58
C ARG A 282 26.01 -0.62 1.33
N ARG A 283 25.02 -1.09 2.09
CA ARG A 283 24.09 -0.27 2.87
C ARG A 283 23.28 -1.14 3.84
N LYS A 284 22.41 -0.50 4.63
CA LYS A 284 21.40 -1.18 5.44
C LYS A 284 20.00 -0.98 4.87
N ASN A 285 19.15 -2.01 4.98
CA ASN A 285 17.74 -1.92 4.57
C ASN A 285 16.90 -1.18 5.64
N ALA A 286 15.60 -1.01 5.37
CA ALA A 286 14.67 -0.34 6.30
C ALA A 286 14.50 -1.06 7.65
N LYS A 287 14.88 -2.35 7.74
CA LYS A 287 14.85 -3.16 8.97
C LYS A 287 16.19 -3.12 9.73
N GLY A 288 17.21 -2.46 9.18
CA GLY A 288 18.55 -2.38 9.74
C GLY A 288 19.49 -3.52 9.34
N ASP A 289 19.03 -4.45 8.50
CA ASP A 289 19.86 -5.56 8.02
C ASP A 289 20.88 -5.07 6.98
N SER A 290 22.07 -5.66 7.01
CA SER A 290 23.14 -5.39 6.05
C SER A 290 22.78 -5.95 4.67
N VAL A 291 22.85 -5.10 3.64
CA VAL A 291 22.65 -5.47 2.24
C VAL A 291 24.01 -5.44 1.54
N SER A 292 24.42 -6.58 0.99
CA SER A 292 25.70 -6.72 0.29
C SER A 292 25.71 -6.05 -1.09
N TYR A 293 26.89 -5.81 -1.65
CA TYR A 293 27.02 -5.36 -3.05
C TYR A 293 26.36 -6.34 -4.02
N LEU A 294 26.62 -7.64 -3.86
CA LEU A 294 26.03 -8.65 -4.74
C LEU A 294 24.50 -8.66 -4.66
N GLU A 295 23.92 -8.60 -3.45
CA GLU A 295 22.47 -8.58 -3.25
C GLU A 295 21.81 -7.37 -3.91
N HIS A 296 22.36 -6.18 -3.66
CA HIS A 296 21.87 -4.95 -4.24
C HIS A 296 21.82 -5.03 -5.78
N HIS A 297 22.92 -5.45 -6.38
CA HIS A 297 23.05 -5.50 -7.83
C HIS A 297 22.25 -6.64 -8.47
N LEU A 298 22.12 -7.81 -7.82
CA LEU A 298 21.24 -8.90 -8.27
C LEU A 298 19.78 -8.45 -8.32
N ARG A 299 19.29 -7.81 -7.26
CA ARG A 299 17.91 -7.29 -7.23
C ARG A 299 17.70 -6.21 -8.29
N GLN A 300 18.66 -5.29 -8.44
CA GLN A 300 18.59 -4.23 -9.44
C GLN A 300 18.54 -4.80 -10.87
N TYR A 301 19.40 -5.77 -11.19
CA TYR A 301 19.47 -6.36 -12.52
C TYR A 301 18.21 -7.16 -12.87
N THR A 302 17.69 -7.97 -11.93
CA THR A 302 16.51 -8.79 -12.18
C THR A 302 15.23 -7.97 -12.27
N ARG A 303 15.00 -6.98 -11.38
CA ARG A 303 13.79 -6.15 -11.41
C ARG A 303 13.76 -5.17 -12.59
N ARG A 304 14.90 -4.60 -12.99
CA ARG A 304 14.96 -3.70 -14.15
C ARG A 304 14.45 -4.33 -15.44
N ASN A 305 14.52 -5.65 -15.55
CA ASN A 305 14.19 -6.39 -16.77
C ASN A 305 12.87 -7.17 -16.69
N THR A 306 12.13 -7.10 -15.57
CA THR A 306 10.86 -7.86 -15.38
C THR A 306 9.67 -7.01 -14.94
N SER A 307 9.86 -5.70 -14.73
CA SER A 307 8.77 -4.83 -14.29
C SER A 307 7.96 -4.26 -15.46
N ASP A 308 6.65 -4.36 -15.33
CA ASP A 308 5.69 -3.60 -16.12
C ASP A 308 5.18 -2.45 -15.26
N PHE A 309 4.96 -1.27 -15.85
CA PHE A 309 4.46 -0.11 -15.11
C PHE A 309 3.20 0.46 -15.77
N PHE A 310 2.19 0.78 -14.96
CA PHE A 310 1.02 1.55 -15.38
C PHE A 310 1.06 2.96 -14.80
N ILE A 311 1.48 3.92 -15.62
CA ILE A 311 1.63 5.31 -15.20
C ILE A 311 0.34 6.06 -15.49
N HIS A 312 -0.39 6.46 -14.44
CA HIS A 312 -1.58 7.31 -14.59
C HIS A 312 -1.22 8.68 -15.16
N LYS A 313 -2.01 9.14 -16.14
CA LYS A 313 -1.97 10.53 -16.62
C LYS A 313 -2.35 11.52 -15.50
N ASP A 314 -3.33 11.13 -14.68
CA ASP A 314 -3.85 11.90 -13.56
C ASP A 314 -4.21 10.96 -12.39
N LEU A 315 -3.19 10.59 -11.59
CA LEU A 315 -3.38 9.73 -10.42
C LEU A 315 -4.31 10.37 -9.39
N ARG A 316 -4.21 11.69 -9.21
CA ARG A 316 -5.03 12.42 -8.24
C ARG A 316 -6.50 12.33 -8.60
N GLY A 317 -6.87 12.66 -9.83
CA GLY A 317 -8.25 12.58 -10.28
C GLY A 317 -8.78 11.14 -10.26
N PHE A 318 -7.94 10.13 -10.53
CA PHE A 318 -8.33 8.73 -10.33
C PHE A 318 -8.69 8.44 -8.87
N LEU A 319 -7.80 8.76 -7.93
CA LEU A 319 -8.01 8.50 -6.51
C LEU A 319 -9.21 9.29 -5.95
N GLU A 320 -9.39 10.55 -6.33
CA GLU A 320 -10.53 11.37 -5.90
C GLU A 320 -11.87 10.77 -6.38
N ARG A 321 -11.96 10.29 -7.62
CA ARG A 321 -13.17 9.62 -8.14
C ARG A 321 -13.47 8.29 -7.45
N GLU A 322 -12.45 7.50 -7.18
CA GLU A 322 -12.62 6.24 -6.44
C GLU A 322 -12.96 6.49 -4.97
N LEU A 323 -12.39 7.55 -4.36
CA LEU A 323 -12.68 7.95 -3.00
C LEU A 323 -14.14 8.40 -2.84
N ASP A 324 -14.64 9.24 -3.74
CA ASP A 324 -16.05 9.66 -3.74
C ASP A 324 -17.00 8.45 -3.79
N PHE A 325 -16.70 7.47 -4.64
CA PHE A 325 -17.47 6.24 -4.70
C PHE A 325 -17.36 5.43 -3.40
N TYR A 326 -16.16 5.25 -2.87
CA TYR A 326 -15.91 4.51 -1.63
C TYR A 326 -16.68 5.14 -0.46
N LEU A 327 -16.63 6.46 -0.32
CA LEU A 327 -17.37 7.18 0.71
C LEU A 327 -18.89 6.96 0.59
N LYS A 328 -19.45 7.01 -0.62
CA LYS A 328 -20.90 6.86 -0.86
C LYS A 328 -21.44 5.44 -0.67
N ASN A 329 -20.60 4.41 -0.76
CA ASN A 329 -21.06 3.02 -0.76
C ASN A 329 -20.58 2.22 0.45
N GLU A 330 -19.39 2.53 0.96
CA GLU A 330 -18.71 1.74 1.99
C GLU A 330 -18.62 2.47 3.33
N VAL A 331 -18.78 3.80 3.34
CA VAL A 331 -18.76 4.63 4.55
C VAL A 331 -20.14 5.17 4.89
N LEU A 332 -20.79 5.80 3.91
CA LEU A 332 -22.17 6.27 4.01
C LEU A 332 -23.07 5.14 3.54
N ASN A 333 -23.43 4.23 4.45
CA ASN A 333 -24.39 3.19 4.12
C ASN A 333 -25.78 3.81 4.01
N LEU A 334 -26.15 4.27 2.80
CA LEU A 334 -27.44 4.93 2.52
C LEU A 334 -28.64 4.09 2.98
N GLU A 335 -28.52 2.76 3.02
CA GLU A 335 -29.56 1.87 3.55
C GLU A 335 -29.75 2.01 5.07
N GLU A 336 -28.71 2.24 5.87
CA GLU A 336 -28.85 2.54 7.32
C GLU A 336 -29.43 3.94 7.56
N LEU A 337 -29.07 4.89 6.70
CA LEU A 337 -29.54 6.28 6.81
C LEU A 337 -31.02 6.40 6.42
N LEU A 338 -31.47 5.61 5.44
CA LEU A 338 -32.88 5.53 5.02
C LEU A 338 -33.73 4.62 5.92
N ALA A 339 -33.17 3.52 6.45
CA ALA A 339 -33.88 2.65 7.39
C ALA A 339 -34.18 3.34 8.74
N GLY A 340 -33.39 4.36 9.10
CA GLY A 340 -33.70 5.23 10.25
C GLY A 340 -34.90 6.17 10.02
N ASP A 341 -35.22 6.52 8.77
CA ASP A 341 -36.40 7.32 8.42
C ASP A 341 -37.66 6.45 8.24
N ASP A 342 -37.53 5.20 7.77
CA ASP A 342 -38.66 4.26 7.65
C ASP A 342 -39.16 3.73 9.01
N GLN A 343 -38.38 3.87 10.10
CA GLN A 343 -38.87 3.64 11.47
C GLN A 343 -39.62 4.85 12.06
N ARG A 344 -39.68 5.97 11.34
CA ARG A 344 -40.40 7.21 11.73
C ARG A 344 -41.66 7.47 10.90
N ALA A 345 -42.10 6.52 10.07
CA ALA A 345 -43.34 6.60 9.28
C ALA A 345 -44.48 5.79 9.89
#